data_AF-A0A6A5W423-F1
#
_entry.id   AF-A0A6A5W423-F1
#
_cell.length_a   1.000
_cell.length_b   1.000
_cell.length_c   1.000
_cell.angle_alpha   90.00
_cell.angle_beta   90.00
_cell.angle_gamma   90.00
#
_symmetry.space_group_name_H-M   'P 1'
#
loop_
_entity.id
_entity.type
_entity.pdbx_description
1 polymer ?
#
loop_
_entity_poly.entity_id
_entity_poly.type
_entity_poly.pdbx_seq_one_letter_code
_entity_poly.pdbx_strand_id
1 'polypeptide(L)'
;MAEELFCCYFEERVIAVLPKKYSRRPEARLTVTERERITAAFNHSSLLLRDSHISFDLVKAKIALVPRGELHRLDEVLMVLSIFISREELREIALLLGKDAEYDDEAFREHTIQLLAAIRDIKGGAGCPDYTPLGLWAMFDHWQEDMEQFDYPPLNQG
;
A
#
# COMPACT_ATOMS: atom_id res chain seq x y z
N MET A 1 16.26 8.04 3.19
CA MET A 1 15.93 7.74 4.60
C MET A 1 15.00 6.52 4.58
N ALA A 2 14.19 6.19 5.59
CA ALA A 2 13.42 4.93 5.63
C ALA A 2 12.64 4.62 4.34
N GLU A 3 12.19 5.65 3.64
CA GLU A 3 11.47 5.63 2.38
C GLU A 3 12.30 5.02 1.24
N GLU A 4 13.55 5.44 1.09
CA GLU A 4 14.48 4.88 0.11
C GLU A 4 14.75 3.40 0.37
N LEU A 5 14.93 3.03 1.65
CA LEU A 5 15.14 1.63 2.03
C LEU A 5 13.90 0.79 1.69
N PHE A 6 12.71 1.29 2.03
CA PHE A 6 11.45 0.64 1.67
C PHE A 6 11.29 0.51 0.15
N CYS A 7 11.63 1.55 -0.62
CA CYS A 7 11.60 1.48 -2.09
C CYS A 7 12.57 0.42 -2.63
N CYS A 8 13.76 0.28 -2.06
CA CYS A 8 14.70 -0.78 -2.42
C CYS A 8 14.10 -2.17 -2.16
N TYR A 9 13.52 -2.40 -0.98
CA TYR A 9 12.85 -3.66 -0.70
C TYR A 9 11.68 -3.92 -1.63
N PHE A 10 10.92 -2.89 -1.99
CA PHE A 10 9.82 -3.00 -2.93
C PHE A 10 10.32 -3.40 -4.34
N GLU A 11 11.40 -2.76 -4.82
CA GLU A 11 12.03 -3.13 -6.08
C GLU A 11 12.51 -4.59 -6.08
N GLU A 12 13.16 -5.03 -5.01
CA GLU A 12 13.72 -6.38 -4.89
C GLU A 12 12.67 -7.48 -4.70
N ARG A 13 11.67 -7.24 -3.85
CA ARG A 13 10.71 -8.26 -3.41
C ARG A 13 9.42 -8.25 -4.22
N VAL A 14 9.09 -7.12 -4.86
CA VAL A 14 7.87 -6.97 -5.65
C VAL A 14 8.22 -6.83 -7.12
N ILE A 15 8.99 -5.82 -7.53
CA ILE A 15 9.23 -5.53 -8.96
C ILE A 15 10.08 -6.62 -9.64
N ALA A 16 11.19 -7.04 -9.01
CA ALA A 16 12.12 -7.98 -9.61
C ALA A 16 11.54 -9.39 -9.83
N VAL A 17 10.52 -9.77 -9.05
CA VAL A 17 9.86 -11.08 -9.15
C VAL A 17 8.65 -11.06 -10.09
N LEU A 18 8.31 -9.92 -10.68
CA LEU A 18 7.20 -9.84 -11.62
C LEU A 18 7.50 -10.63 -12.89
N PRO A 19 6.56 -11.47 -13.36
CA PRO A 19 6.68 -12.09 -14.67
C PRO A 19 6.88 -11.04 -15.76
N LYS A 20 7.84 -11.26 -16.67
CA LYS A 20 8.15 -10.32 -17.77
C LYS A 20 6.95 -9.94 -18.65
N LYS A 21 5.94 -10.82 -18.76
CA LYS A 21 4.68 -10.51 -19.47
C LYS A 21 3.87 -9.38 -18.82
N TYR A 22 4.11 -9.11 -17.55
CA TYR A 22 3.46 -8.09 -16.73
C TYR A 22 4.35 -6.89 -16.45
N SER A 23 5.66 -7.00 -16.68
CA SER A 23 6.60 -5.89 -16.57
C SER A 23 7.09 -5.49 -17.95
N ARG A 24 6.60 -4.35 -18.47
CA ARG A 24 7.14 -3.73 -19.70
C ARG A 24 8.47 -3.01 -19.46
N ARG A 25 9.05 -3.14 -18.27
CA ARG A 25 10.22 -2.38 -17.84
C ARG A 25 11.51 -3.05 -18.31
N PRO A 26 12.48 -2.28 -18.80
CA PRO A 26 13.80 -2.82 -19.14
C PRO A 26 14.59 -3.22 -17.87
N GLU A 27 14.34 -2.54 -16.75
CA GLU A 27 15.01 -2.77 -15.46
C GLU A 27 13.98 -3.08 -14.37
N ALA A 28 14.39 -3.87 -13.38
CA ALA A 28 13.60 -4.18 -12.19
C ALA A 28 13.62 -3.03 -11.17
N ARG A 29 13.26 -1.83 -11.63
CA ARG A 29 13.28 -0.60 -10.82
C ARG A 29 11.96 0.15 -10.92
N LEU A 30 11.63 0.87 -9.86
CA LEU A 30 10.53 1.83 -9.84
C LEU A 30 10.90 3.03 -10.71
N THR A 31 9.94 3.53 -11.48
CA THR A 31 10.07 4.84 -12.13
C THR A 31 10.02 5.95 -11.08
N VAL A 32 10.40 7.17 -11.46
CA VAL A 32 10.36 8.34 -10.55
C VAL A 32 8.95 8.54 -9.96
N THR A 33 7.92 8.54 -10.80
CA THR A 33 6.53 8.72 -10.37
C THR A 33 6.04 7.60 -9.46
N GLU A 34 6.46 6.36 -9.70
CA GLU A 34 6.09 5.25 -8.83
C GLU A 34 6.79 5.33 -7.47
N ARG A 35 8.07 5.72 -7.46
CA ARG A 35 8.78 6.03 -6.20
C ARG A 35 8.05 7.10 -5.40
N GLU A 36 7.64 8.19 -6.05
CA GLU A 36 6.88 9.25 -5.37
C GLU A 36 5.57 8.74 -4.76
N ARG A 37 4.79 7.96 -5.53
CA ARG A 37 3.52 7.38 -5.07
C ARG A 37 3.73 6.38 -3.91
N ILE A 38 4.71 5.49 -4.02
CA ILE A 38 5.03 4.49 -2.99
C ILE A 38 5.55 5.16 -1.73
N THR A 39 6.43 6.15 -1.85
CA THR A 39 6.93 6.94 -0.72
C THR A 39 5.80 7.67 -0.01
N ALA A 40 4.88 8.31 -0.74
CA ALA A 40 3.72 8.97 -0.13
C ALA A 40 2.82 7.98 0.62
N ALA A 41 2.53 6.83 0.03
CA ALA A 41 1.74 5.78 0.67
C ALA A 41 2.46 5.16 1.87
N PHE A 42 3.76 4.95 1.80
CA PHE A 42 4.60 4.48 2.91
C PHE A 42 4.56 5.44 4.10
N ASN A 43 4.70 6.74 3.84
CA ASN A 43 4.63 7.75 4.88
C ASN A 43 3.24 7.81 5.52
N HIS A 44 2.18 7.74 4.71
CA HIS A 44 0.81 7.73 5.22
C HIS A 44 0.53 6.48 6.05
N SER A 45 0.89 5.28 5.57
CA SER A 45 0.77 4.03 6.33
C SER A 45 1.54 4.09 7.65
N SER A 46 2.74 4.66 7.64
CA SER A 46 3.56 4.82 8.85
C SER A 46 2.94 5.74 9.90
N LEU A 47 2.20 6.77 9.47
CA LEU A 47 1.42 7.65 10.35
C LEU A 47 0.21 6.91 10.93
N LEU A 48 -0.52 6.16 10.11
CA LEU A 48 -1.69 5.37 10.56
C LEU A 48 -1.29 4.30 11.57
N LEU A 49 -0.17 3.61 11.34
CA LEU A 49 0.41 2.62 12.25
C LEU A 49 0.87 3.23 13.57
N ARG A 50 1.26 4.51 13.59
CA ARG A 50 1.59 5.21 14.84
C ARG A 50 0.32 5.57 15.60
N ASP A 51 -0.67 6.12 14.90
CA ASP A 51 -1.90 6.61 15.51
C ASP A 51 -2.79 5.45 16.02
N SER A 52 -2.64 4.23 15.49
CA SER A 52 -3.38 3.04 15.93
C SER A 52 -3.07 2.62 17.36
N HIS A 53 -1.86 2.95 17.86
CA HIS A 53 -1.53 2.76 19.28
C HIS A 53 -2.40 3.61 20.22
N ILE A 54 -3.07 4.65 19.71
CA ILE A 54 -3.84 5.61 20.52
C ILE A 54 -5.35 5.30 20.45
N SER A 55 -5.91 5.10 19.26
CA SER A 55 -7.32 4.76 19.08
C SER A 55 -7.59 4.22 17.69
N PHE A 56 -7.96 2.94 17.60
CA PHE A 56 -8.24 2.30 16.32
C PHE A 56 -9.51 2.85 15.63
N ASP A 57 -10.54 3.24 16.39
CA ASP A 57 -11.76 3.85 15.83
C ASP A 57 -11.47 5.21 15.16
N LEU A 58 -10.59 6.02 15.76
CA LEU A 58 -10.14 7.27 15.15
C LEU A 58 -9.37 7.00 13.85
N VAL A 59 -8.54 5.96 13.84
CA VAL A 59 -7.79 5.56 12.65
C VAL A 59 -8.74 5.06 11.55
N LYS A 60 -9.74 4.25 11.87
CA LYS A 60 -10.80 3.86 10.93
C LYS A 60 -11.52 5.07 10.32
N ALA A 61 -11.87 6.06 11.16
CA ALA A 61 -12.49 7.29 10.67
C ALA A 61 -11.56 8.07 9.73
N LYS A 62 -10.24 8.11 9.99
CA LYS A 62 -9.25 8.71 9.07
C LYS A 62 -9.16 7.94 7.75
N ILE A 63 -9.11 6.61 7.79
CA ILE A 63 -9.07 5.76 6.58
C ILE A 63 -10.31 5.99 5.72
N ALA A 64 -11.50 6.15 6.34
CA ALA A 64 -12.75 6.39 5.62
C ALA A 64 -12.78 7.72 4.82
N LEU A 65 -11.88 8.66 5.14
CA LEU A 65 -11.73 9.92 4.42
C LEU A 65 -10.69 9.86 3.29
N VAL A 66 -9.93 8.77 3.19
CA VAL A 66 -8.90 8.60 2.16
C VAL A 66 -9.56 8.30 0.81
N PRO A 67 -9.18 9.01 -0.28
CA PRO A 67 -9.67 8.72 -1.61
C PRO A 67 -9.47 7.25 -2.00
N ARG A 68 -10.42 6.68 -2.74
CA ARG A 68 -10.40 5.25 -3.10
C ARG A 68 -9.09 4.82 -3.78
N GLY A 69 -8.57 5.61 -4.71
CA GLY A 69 -7.29 5.32 -5.38
C GLY A 69 -6.10 5.26 -4.43
N GLU A 70 -6.12 6.07 -3.36
CA GLU A 70 -5.07 6.05 -2.33
C GLU A 70 -5.22 4.87 -1.37
N LEU A 71 -6.46 4.44 -1.06
CA LEU A 71 -6.71 3.25 -0.25
C LEU A 71 -6.05 1.99 -0.83
N HIS A 72 -6.04 1.85 -2.16
CA HIS A 72 -5.36 0.74 -2.82
C HIS A 72 -3.84 0.76 -2.60
N ARG A 73 -3.21 1.95 -2.61
CA ARG A 73 -1.78 2.11 -2.36
C ARG A 73 -1.41 1.85 -0.90
N LEU A 74 -2.29 2.25 0.04
CA LEU A 74 -2.11 1.94 1.46
C LEU A 74 -2.20 0.43 1.71
N ASP A 75 -3.20 -0.25 1.16
CA ASP A 75 -3.37 -1.71 1.24
C ASP A 75 -2.13 -2.44 0.71
N GLU A 76 -1.59 -1.98 -0.42
CA GLU A 76 -0.36 -2.50 -1.02
C GLU A 76 0.87 -2.33 -0.13
N VAL A 77 1.13 -1.13 0.38
CA VAL A 77 2.28 -0.86 1.24
C VAL A 77 2.20 -1.69 2.51
N LEU A 78 1.02 -1.76 3.14
CA LEU A 78 0.79 -2.55 4.35
C LEU A 78 0.93 -4.06 4.09
N MET A 79 0.51 -4.54 2.92
CA MET A 79 0.76 -5.91 2.47
C MET A 79 2.25 -6.19 2.29
N VAL A 80 3.00 -5.27 1.69
CA VAL A 80 4.44 -5.43 1.52
C VAL A 80 5.16 -5.48 2.87
N LEU A 81 4.86 -4.53 3.74
CA LEU A 81 5.40 -4.49 5.10
C LEU A 81 5.09 -5.76 5.90
N SER A 82 3.90 -6.34 5.75
CA SER A 82 3.50 -7.52 6.52
C SER A 82 3.98 -8.87 5.96
N ILE A 83 4.12 -9.00 4.64
CA ILE A 83 4.38 -10.29 3.98
C ILE A 83 5.82 -10.39 3.47
N PHE A 84 6.36 -9.32 2.88
CA PHE A 84 7.60 -9.39 2.11
C PHE A 84 8.82 -8.85 2.84
N ILE A 85 8.61 -8.07 3.90
CA ILE A 85 9.67 -7.53 4.75
C ILE A 85 9.82 -8.41 6.00
N SER A 86 11.04 -8.86 6.27
CA SER A 86 11.34 -9.64 7.48
C SER A 86 11.29 -8.77 8.74
N ARG A 87 11.26 -9.40 9.91
CA ARG A 87 11.25 -8.68 11.20
C ARG A 87 12.48 -7.81 11.40
N GLU A 88 13.65 -8.32 11.00
CA GLU A 88 14.93 -7.60 11.12
C GLU A 88 14.93 -6.34 10.22
N GLU A 89 14.45 -6.48 8.99
CA GLU A 89 14.32 -5.37 8.03
C GLU A 89 13.24 -4.35 8.47
N LEU A 90 12.12 -4.81 9.04
CA LEU A 90 11.10 -3.93 9.60
C LEU A 90 11.64 -3.13 10.79
N ARG A 91 12.44 -3.77 11.65
CA ARG A 91 13.10 -3.08 12.74
C ARG A 91 14.04 -2.01 12.21
N GLU A 92 14.84 -2.31 11.18
CA GLU A 92 15.72 -1.32 10.52
C GLU A 92 14.93 -0.12 9.97
N ILE A 93 13.79 -0.37 9.32
CA ILE A 93 12.89 0.70 8.87
C ILE A 93 12.40 1.53 10.09
N ALA A 94 12.02 0.88 11.18
CA ALA A 94 11.60 1.57 12.40
C ALA A 94 12.73 2.40 13.03
N LEU A 95 13.99 1.93 13.00
CA LEU A 95 15.18 2.69 13.41
C LEU A 95 15.29 3.99 12.61
N LEU A 96 15.18 3.88 11.29
CA LEU A 96 15.31 5.01 10.37
C LEU A 96 14.15 6.02 10.50
N LEU A 97 12.99 5.58 11.01
CA LEU A 97 11.87 6.43 11.40
C LEU A 97 12.04 7.05 12.79
N GLY A 98 13.15 6.78 13.49
CA GLY A 98 13.47 7.30 14.83
C GLY A 98 12.74 6.57 15.96
N LYS A 99 12.36 5.29 15.77
CA LYS A 99 11.48 4.54 16.68
C LYS A 99 12.11 3.32 17.36
N ASP A 100 13.45 3.22 17.44
CA ASP A 100 14.14 2.00 17.96
C ASP A 100 13.66 1.57 19.35
N ALA A 101 13.53 2.51 20.28
CA ALA A 101 13.22 2.21 21.67
C ALA A 101 11.76 1.78 21.92
N GLU A 102 10.86 2.01 20.95
CA GLU A 102 9.42 1.81 21.06
C GLU A 102 8.89 0.78 20.05
N TYR A 103 9.78 0.18 19.25
CA TYR A 103 9.36 -0.78 18.23
C TYR A 103 9.01 -2.12 18.85
N ASP A 104 7.73 -2.47 18.76
CA ASP A 104 7.17 -3.77 19.16
C ASP A 104 6.68 -4.50 17.88
N ASP A 105 7.38 -5.59 17.54
CA ASP A 105 7.08 -6.43 16.38
C ASP A 105 5.64 -6.98 16.38
N GLU A 106 5.13 -7.37 17.55
CA GLU A 106 3.82 -7.99 17.70
C GLU A 106 2.73 -6.94 17.55
N ALA A 107 2.87 -5.81 18.24
CA ALA A 107 1.96 -4.67 18.10
C ALA A 107 1.95 -4.12 16.67
N PHE A 108 3.13 -4.02 16.01
CA PHE A 108 3.22 -3.59 14.62
C PHE A 108 2.45 -4.51 13.69
N ARG A 109 2.60 -5.83 13.85
CA ARG A 109 1.89 -6.83 13.04
C ARG A 109 0.38 -6.76 13.29
N GLU A 110 -0.03 -6.71 14.54
CA GLU A 110 -1.44 -6.62 14.91
C GLU A 110 -2.07 -5.38 14.28
N HIS A 111 -1.46 -4.20 14.46
CA HIS A 111 -1.94 -2.96 13.86
C HIS A 111 -1.97 -3.02 12.34
N THR A 112 -0.96 -3.59 11.69
CA THR A 112 -0.94 -3.76 10.23
C THR A 112 -2.13 -4.60 9.76
N ILE A 113 -2.42 -5.72 10.43
CA ILE A 113 -3.57 -6.59 10.11
C ILE A 113 -4.89 -5.85 10.32
N GLN A 114 -5.03 -5.12 11.43
CA GLN A 114 -6.22 -4.33 11.72
C GLN A 114 -6.47 -3.24 10.65
N LEU A 115 -5.42 -2.51 10.23
CA LEU A 115 -5.50 -1.52 9.16
C LEU A 115 -5.89 -2.15 7.82
N LEU A 116 -5.28 -3.28 7.45
CA LEU A 116 -5.63 -4.02 6.24
C LEU A 116 -7.11 -4.44 6.24
N ALA A 117 -7.61 -4.95 7.38
CA ALA A 117 -9.01 -5.30 7.52
C ALA A 117 -9.93 -4.09 7.36
N ALA A 118 -9.60 -2.95 7.98
CA ALA A 118 -10.37 -1.72 7.87
C ALA A 118 -10.41 -1.18 6.43
N ILE A 119 -9.26 -1.16 5.74
CA ILE A 119 -9.17 -0.71 4.35
C ILE A 119 -10.02 -1.62 3.44
N ARG A 120 -9.98 -2.94 3.64
CA ARG A 120 -10.74 -3.91 2.84
C ARG A 120 -12.26 -3.81 3.07
N ASP A 121 -12.67 -3.54 4.30
CA ASP A 121 -14.06 -3.29 4.66
C ASP A 121 -14.60 -2.05 3.92
N ILE A 122 -13.84 -0.95 3.94
CA ILE A 122 -14.18 0.31 3.25
C ILE A 122 -14.20 0.13 1.72
N LYS A 123 -13.27 -0.67 1.18
CA LYS A 123 -13.26 -1.03 -0.25
C LYS A 123 -14.45 -1.91 -0.66
N GLY A 124 -15.27 -2.38 0.28
CA GLY A 124 -16.44 -3.21 0.04
C GLY A 124 -16.10 -4.64 -0.38
N GLY A 125 -14.98 -5.19 0.09
CA GLY A 125 -14.56 -6.55 -0.24
C GLY A 125 -14.18 -6.78 -1.71
N ALA A 126 -14.12 -5.71 -2.53
CA ALA A 126 -13.50 -5.74 -3.84
C ALA A 126 -12.00 -5.98 -3.66
N GLY A 127 -11.63 -7.27 -3.57
CA GLY A 127 -10.24 -7.70 -3.62
C GLY A 127 -9.60 -7.16 -4.89
N CYS A 128 -8.33 -6.75 -4.80
CA CYS A 128 -7.51 -6.73 -6.00
C CYS A 128 -7.69 -8.08 -6.71
N PRO A 129 -7.85 -8.13 -8.05
CA PRO A 129 -7.89 -9.41 -8.74
C PRO A 129 -6.68 -10.24 -8.31
N ASP A 130 -6.91 -11.54 -8.04
CA ASP A 130 -6.01 -12.49 -7.35
C ASP A 130 -4.58 -12.64 -7.91
N TYR A 131 -4.20 -11.88 -8.94
CA TYR A 131 -2.91 -11.97 -9.61
C TYR A 131 -2.39 -10.63 -10.11
N THR A 132 -2.58 -9.54 -9.35
CA THR A 132 -2.03 -8.23 -9.72
C THR A 132 -0.87 -7.82 -8.80
N PRO A 133 0.32 -8.45 -8.92
CA PRO A 133 1.51 -7.92 -8.27
C PRO A 133 1.92 -6.60 -8.94
N LEU A 134 2.47 -5.71 -8.13
CA LEU A 134 2.30 -4.27 -8.24
C LEU A 134 3.19 -3.54 -9.26
N GLY A 135 3.95 -4.24 -10.10
CA GLY A 135 4.49 -3.59 -11.31
C GLY A 135 3.51 -3.57 -12.48
N LEU A 136 2.26 -3.97 -12.23
CA LEU A 136 1.13 -3.75 -13.12
C LEU A 136 0.39 -2.43 -12.87
N TRP A 137 0.87 -1.53 -12.00
CA TRP A 137 0.20 -0.24 -11.82
C TRP A 137 0.23 0.70 -13.03
N ALA A 138 1.18 0.50 -13.96
CA ALA A 138 1.08 1.12 -15.29
C ALA A 138 -0.15 0.64 -16.10
N MET A 139 -0.70 -0.55 -15.79
CA MET A 139 -2.00 -1.01 -16.31
C MET A 139 -3.18 -0.55 -15.46
N PHE A 140 -2.97 -0.23 -14.18
CA PHE A 140 -4.03 0.27 -13.31
C PHE A 140 -4.35 1.75 -13.56
N ASP A 141 -3.39 2.59 -13.97
CA ASP A 141 -3.71 3.94 -14.47
C ASP A 141 -4.67 3.85 -15.69
N HIS A 142 -4.48 2.87 -16.59
CA HIS A 142 -5.40 2.60 -17.70
C HIS A 142 -6.75 1.99 -17.25
N TRP A 143 -6.74 1.08 -16.27
CA TRP A 143 -7.97 0.52 -15.73
C TRP A 143 -8.78 1.52 -14.88
N GLN A 144 -8.11 2.48 -14.25
CA GLN A 144 -8.74 3.59 -13.52
C GLN A 144 -9.29 4.63 -14.50
N GLU A 145 -8.57 4.95 -15.58
CA GLU A 145 -9.10 5.72 -16.72
C GLU A 145 -10.31 5.01 -17.38
N ASP A 146 -10.28 3.68 -17.52
CA ASP A 146 -11.40 2.90 -18.05
C ASP A 146 -12.57 2.83 -17.06
N MET A 147 -12.32 2.65 -15.76
CA MET A 147 -13.37 2.61 -14.73
C MET A 147 -14.01 3.97 -14.47
N GLU A 148 -13.28 5.08 -14.60
CA GLU A 148 -13.84 6.44 -14.59
C GLU A 148 -14.72 6.72 -15.82
N GLN A 149 -14.60 5.95 -16.92
CA GLN A 149 -15.56 5.98 -18.03
C GLN A 149 -16.84 5.16 -17.76
N PHE A 150 -16.86 4.33 -16.71
CA PHE A 150 -18.03 3.51 -16.33
C PHE A 150 -18.79 4.06 -15.11
N ASP A 151 -18.34 5.13 -14.48
CA ASP A 151 -19.15 5.89 -13.51
C ASP A 151 -20.22 6.73 -14.27
N TYR A 152 -21.33 6.03 -14.53
CA TYR A 152 -22.66 6.42 -15.04
C TYR A 152 -22.86 6.45 -16.57
N PRO A 153 -23.86 5.67 -17.02
CA PRO A 153 -25.15 6.28 -17.29
C PRO A 153 -26.08 6.07 -16.10
N PRO A 154 -26.95 7.03 -15.78
CA PRO A 154 -27.97 6.82 -14.77
C PRO A 154 -28.83 5.62 -15.18
N LEU A 155 -28.95 4.65 -14.26
CA LEU A 155 -29.93 3.58 -14.37
C LEU A 155 -31.34 4.18 -14.31
N ASN A 156 -31.97 4.26 -15.49
CA ASN A 156 -33.40 4.34 -15.80
C ASN A 156 -34.22 5.47 -15.17
N GLN A 157 -34.83 6.30 -16.03
CA GLN A 157 -36.25 6.68 -15.89
C GLN A 157 -36.89 6.92 -17.27
N GLY A 158 -37.93 6.13 -17.59
CA GLY A 158 -39.04 6.54 -18.48
C GLY A 158 -38.88 6.28 -19.96
#